data_AF-A0A5E4KWE4-F1
#
_entry.id   AF-A0A5E4KWE4-F1
#
_cell.length_a   1.000
_cell.length_b   1.000
_cell.length_c   1.000
_cell.angle_alpha   90.00
_cell.angle_beta   90.00
_cell.angle_gamma   90.00
#
_symmetry.space_group_name_H-M   'P 1'
#
loop_
_entity.id
_entity.type
_entity.pdbx_description
1 polymer ?
#
loop_
_entity_poly.entity_id
_entity_poly.type
_entity_poly.pdbx_seq_one_letter_code
_entity_poly.pdbx_strand_id
1 'polypeptide(L)'
;MPNLYTKSKTVIPDTSPLLLILMGLYDKECITNFKRLSNKNYKIEDYELLLQFIAKKKIIVTPHILTEVSNFATKLKENKFSEFIDANRPVLEKIDEEYVSKTNLLNETELIKFGFTDTSIVVAARKNNGLVLTDDFPLFGMCKKIGINAVHMNEILSTKEIFQK
;
A
#
# COMPACT_ATOMS: atom_id res chain seq x y z
N MET A 1 21.95 9.06 -5.12
CA MET A 1 21.33 10.02 -4.19
C MET A 1 20.92 9.28 -2.92
N PRO A 2 21.16 9.80 -1.71
CA PRO A 2 20.64 9.15 -0.51
C PRO A 2 19.12 9.15 -0.60
N ASN A 3 18.53 7.96 -0.61
CA ASN A 3 17.13 7.75 -0.95
C ASN A 3 16.26 8.46 0.11
N LEU A 4 15.61 9.58 -0.25
CA LEU A 4 14.94 10.52 0.68
C LEU A 4 13.91 9.83 1.60
N TYR A 5 13.38 8.69 1.18
CA TYR A 5 12.33 7.93 1.86
C TYR A 5 12.84 7.03 3.00
N THR A 6 14.15 6.88 3.15
CA THR A 6 14.75 6.04 4.22
C THR A 6 14.56 6.61 5.62
N LYS A 7 14.23 7.91 5.75
CA LYS A 7 14.02 8.59 7.03
C LYS A 7 12.62 8.39 7.62
N SER A 8 11.61 8.12 6.79
CA SER A 8 10.24 7.94 7.29
C SER A 8 10.10 6.60 8.00
N LYS A 9 9.81 6.67 9.30
CA LYS A 9 9.57 5.51 10.15
C LYS A 9 8.17 4.91 9.97
N THR A 10 7.26 5.64 9.33
CA THR A 10 5.86 5.23 9.10
C THR A 10 5.56 5.21 7.61
N VAL A 11 4.87 4.16 7.14
CA VAL A 11 4.35 4.04 5.77
C VAL A 11 2.84 3.88 5.79
N ILE A 12 2.18 4.60 4.88
CA ILE A 12 0.76 4.49 4.57
C ILE A 12 0.65 3.83 3.20
N PRO A 13 0.48 2.50 3.11
CA PRO A 13 0.36 1.84 1.83
C PRO A 13 -1.04 2.07 1.26
N ASP A 14 -1.09 2.37 -0.03
CA ASP A 14 -2.29 2.24 -0.86
C ASP A 14 -2.66 0.74 -1.01
N THR A 15 -3.84 0.48 -1.54
CA THR A 15 -4.43 -0.84 -1.78
C THR A 15 -3.50 -1.76 -2.58
N SER A 16 -2.88 -1.30 -3.66
CA SER A 16 -2.12 -2.21 -4.54
C SER A 16 -0.83 -2.75 -3.87
N PRO A 17 0.02 -1.91 -3.25
CA PRO A 17 1.17 -2.40 -2.48
C PRO A 17 0.78 -3.24 -1.27
N LEU A 18 -0.27 -2.86 -0.53
CA LEU A 18 -0.73 -3.66 0.61
C LEU A 18 -1.23 -5.04 0.15
N LEU A 19 -2.01 -5.09 -0.94
CA LEU A 19 -2.50 -6.34 -1.51
C LEU A 19 -1.35 -7.25 -1.98
N LEU A 20 -0.29 -6.68 -2.58
CA LEU A 20 0.90 -7.44 -2.97
C LEU A 20 1.57 -8.10 -1.75
N ILE A 21 1.70 -7.37 -0.63
CA ILE A 21 2.25 -7.90 0.63
C ILE A 21 1.38 -9.05 1.15
N LEU A 22 0.08 -8.82 1.31
CA LEU A 22 -0.82 -9.79 1.93
C LEU A 22 -1.05 -11.03 1.06
N MET A 23 -1.07 -10.87 -0.26
CA MET A 23 -1.14 -12.02 -1.19
C MET A 23 0.17 -12.81 -1.16
N GLY A 24 1.32 -12.16 -1.16
CA GLY A 24 2.62 -12.85 -1.09
C GLY A 24 2.86 -13.58 0.23
N LEU A 25 2.25 -13.11 1.34
CA LEU A 25 2.24 -13.80 2.63
C LEU A 25 1.30 -15.00 2.67
N TYR A 26 0.14 -14.89 2.02
CA TYR A 26 -0.83 -15.98 1.91
C TYR A 26 -0.31 -17.10 0.98
N ASP A 27 0.04 -16.74 -0.25
CA ASP A 27 0.51 -17.65 -1.28
C ASP A 27 1.28 -16.87 -2.36
N LYS A 28 2.60 -17.09 -2.47
CA LYS A 28 3.44 -16.40 -3.46
C LYS A 28 2.98 -16.64 -4.90
N GLU A 29 2.34 -17.77 -5.21
CA GLU A 29 1.82 -18.02 -6.56
C GLU A 29 0.66 -17.08 -6.93
N CYS A 30 -0.05 -16.54 -5.93
CA CYS A 30 -1.08 -15.53 -6.16
C CYS A 30 -0.49 -14.24 -6.74
N ILE A 31 0.79 -13.94 -6.56
CA ILE A 31 1.41 -12.72 -7.13
C ILE A 31 1.31 -12.72 -8.66
N THR A 32 1.57 -13.86 -9.30
CA THR A 32 1.57 -14.00 -10.76
C THR A 32 0.22 -14.47 -11.32
N ASN A 33 -0.60 -15.15 -10.51
CA ASN A 33 -1.85 -15.76 -10.97
C ASN A 33 -3.12 -14.98 -10.59
N PHE A 34 -3.05 -14.08 -9.59
CA PHE A 34 -4.21 -13.29 -9.19
C PHE A 34 -4.39 -12.08 -10.11
N LYS A 35 -5.53 -12.03 -10.83
CA LYS A 35 -5.82 -11.06 -11.90
C LYS A 35 -5.45 -9.60 -11.56
N ARG A 36 -5.69 -9.15 -10.32
CA ARG A 36 -5.39 -7.76 -9.93
C ARG A 36 -3.88 -7.46 -9.91
N LEU A 37 -3.06 -8.42 -9.47
CA LEU A 37 -1.60 -8.28 -9.38
C LEU A 37 -0.94 -8.62 -10.72
N SER A 38 -1.42 -9.66 -11.40
CA SER A 38 -0.88 -10.07 -12.70
C SER A 38 -1.11 -9.02 -13.79
N ASN A 39 -2.24 -8.31 -13.79
CA ASN A 39 -2.48 -7.18 -14.70
C ASN A 39 -1.50 -6.00 -14.49
N LYS A 40 -0.86 -5.91 -13.31
CA LYS A 40 0.20 -4.94 -13.00
C LYS A 40 1.60 -5.49 -13.29
N ASN A 41 1.70 -6.73 -13.78
CA ASN A 41 2.95 -7.45 -14.04
C ASN A 41 3.87 -7.60 -12.82
N TYR A 42 3.30 -7.65 -11.62
CA TYR A 42 4.09 -7.93 -10.42
C TYR A 42 4.68 -9.33 -10.44
N LYS A 43 5.90 -9.43 -9.93
CA LYS A 43 6.65 -10.67 -9.78
C LYS A 43 7.01 -10.92 -8.31
N ILE A 44 7.42 -12.14 -8.00
CA ILE A 44 7.83 -12.53 -6.64
C ILE A 44 8.97 -11.64 -6.14
N GLU A 45 9.90 -11.24 -7.02
CA GLU A 45 11.02 -10.37 -6.65
C GLU A 45 10.56 -8.94 -6.31
N ASP A 46 9.45 -8.46 -6.90
CA ASP A 46 8.87 -7.15 -6.54
C ASP A 46 8.33 -7.18 -5.12
N TYR A 47 7.66 -8.26 -4.74
CA TYR A 47 7.20 -8.51 -3.38
C TYR A 47 8.37 -8.55 -2.38
N GLU A 48 9.45 -9.26 -2.71
CA GLU A 48 10.60 -9.38 -1.83
C GLU A 48 11.31 -8.04 -1.58
N LEU A 49 11.44 -7.21 -2.61
CA LEU A 49 11.97 -5.85 -2.44
C LEU A 49 11.02 -4.96 -1.64
N LEU A 50 9.72 -5.08 -1.87
CA LEU A 50 8.73 -4.35 -1.11
C LEU A 50 8.80 -4.73 0.38
N LEU A 51 8.93 -6.02 0.72
CA LEU A 51 9.13 -6.47 2.10
C LEU A 51 10.39 -5.85 2.71
N GLN A 52 11.52 -5.87 2.00
CA GLN A 52 12.77 -5.25 2.49
C GLN A 52 12.58 -3.75 2.74
N PHE A 53 11.85 -3.06 1.86
CA PHE A 53 11.57 -1.64 1.99
C PHE A 53 10.75 -1.32 3.24
N ILE A 54 9.73 -2.13 3.57
CA ILE A 54 8.85 -1.89 4.72
C ILE A 54 9.33 -2.53 6.04
N ALA A 55 10.28 -3.46 6.02
CA ALA A 55 10.66 -4.30 7.17
C ALA A 55 10.97 -3.55 8.48
N LYS A 56 11.43 -2.29 8.40
CA LYS A 56 11.77 -1.46 9.56
C LYS A 56 10.82 -0.28 9.77
N LYS A 57 9.66 -0.31 9.12
CA LYS A 57 8.68 0.79 9.14
C LYS A 57 7.42 0.33 9.86
N LYS A 58 6.85 1.25 10.63
CA LYS A 58 5.49 1.15 11.13
C LYS A 58 4.54 1.27 9.94
N ILE A 59 3.61 0.33 9.80
CA ILE A 59 2.58 0.39 8.76
C ILE A 59 1.30 0.93 9.41
N ILE A 60 0.69 1.92 8.77
CA ILE A 60 -0.62 2.43 9.16
C ILE A 60 -1.53 2.35 7.94
N VAL A 61 -2.72 1.77 8.09
CA VAL A 61 -3.74 1.69 7.04
C VAL A 61 -4.97 2.50 7.42
N THR A 62 -5.86 2.73 6.47
CA THR A 62 -7.20 3.26 6.76
C THR A 62 -8.25 2.15 6.52
N PRO A 63 -9.44 2.26 7.13
CA PRO A 63 -10.52 1.31 6.87
C PRO A 63 -10.90 1.20 5.38
N HIS A 64 -10.73 2.29 4.61
CA HIS A 64 -10.99 2.31 3.17
C HIS A 64 -10.02 1.38 2.42
N ILE A 65 -8.72 1.42 2.76
CA ILE A 65 -7.71 0.53 2.19
C ILE A 65 -8.02 -0.92 2.53
N LEU A 66 -8.35 -1.22 3.80
CA LEU A 66 -8.71 -2.59 4.21
C LEU A 66 -9.96 -3.10 3.47
N THR A 67 -10.95 -2.24 3.26
CA THR A 67 -12.16 -2.56 2.50
C THR A 67 -11.82 -2.88 1.04
N GLU A 68 -10.96 -2.09 0.39
CA GLU A 68 -10.55 -2.38 -0.98
C GLU A 68 -9.74 -3.67 -1.08
N VAL A 69 -8.81 -3.90 -0.16
CA VAL A 69 -8.06 -5.16 -0.07
C VAL A 69 -9.01 -6.34 0.09
N SER A 70 -9.98 -6.26 1.02
CA SER A 70 -10.95 -7.34 1.21
C SER A 70 -11.79 -7.55 -0.05
N ASN A 71 -12.23 -6.49 -0.73
CA ASN A 71 -12.99 -6.58 -1.97
C ASN A 71 -12.19 -7.20 -3.13
N PHE A 72 -10.87 -7.07 -3.12
CA PHE A 72 -10.03 -7.83 -4.03
C PHE A 72 -9.88 -9.28 -3.57
N ALA A 73 -9.56 -9.52 -2.30
CA ALA A 73 -9.34 -10.86 -1.76
C ALA A 73 -10.59 -11.76 -1.82
N THR A 74 -11.82 -11.22 -1.77
CA THR A 74 -13.05 -12.00 -1.99
C THR A 74 -13.17 -12.58 -3.40
N LYS A 75 -12.35 -12.13 -4.35
CA LYS A 75 -12.28 -12.68 -5.72
C LYS A 75 -11.34 -13.88 -5.84
N LEU A 76 -10.70 -14.30 -4.75
CA LEU A 76 -10.02 -15.60 -4.69
C LEU A 76 -11.06 -16.71 -4.93
N LYS A 77 -10.66 -17.77 -5.66
CA LYS A 77 -11.56 -18.89 -5.97
C LYS A 77 -11.85 -19.71 -4.71
N GLU A 78 -12.94 -20.47 -4.74
CA GLU A 78 -13.17 -21.61 -3.83
C GLU A 78 -13.08 -21.29 -2.32
N ASN A 79 -13.73 -20.21 -1.86
CA ASN A 79 -13.78 -19.82 -0.45
C ASN A 79 -12.42 -19.50 0.21
N LYS A 80 -11.36 -19.34 -0.57
CA LYS A 80 -10.01 -19.01 -0.09
C LYS A 80 -9.87 -17.67 0.63
N PHE A 81 -10.93 -16.86 0.69
CA PHE A 81 -10.92 -15.61 1.45
C PHE A 81 -10.70 -15.85 2.95
N SER A 82 -11.31 -16.89 3.55
CA SER A 82 -11.07 -17.19 4.98
C SER A 82 -9.62 -17.59 5.23
N GLU A 83 -9.05 -18.42 4.35
CA GLU A 83 -7.64 -18.82 4.43
C GLU A 83 -6.71 -17.61 4.28
N PHE A 84 -7.03 -16.70 3.35
CA PHE A 84 -6.30 -15.44 3.16
C PHE A 84 -6.31 -14.59 4.43
N ILE A 85 -7.46 -14.46 5.10
CA ILE A 85 -7.58 -13.72 6.36
C ILE A 85 -6.79 -14.40 7.47
N ASP A 86 -6.91 -15.72 7.62
CA ASP A 86 -6.23 -16.45 8.69
C ASP A 86 -4.71 -16.44 8.52
N ALA A 87 -4.21 -16.58 7.29
CA ALA A 87 -2.79 -16.47 6.97
C ALA A 87 -2.23 -15.07 7.28
N ASN A 88 -3.03 -14.02 7.07
CA ASN A 88 -2.60 -12.63 7.27
C ASN A 88 -2.93 -12.06 8.66
N ARG A 89 -3.70 -12.77 9.49
CA ARG A 89 -4.11 -12.31 10.83
C ARG A 89 -2.95 -11.79 11.68
N PRO A 90 -1.79 -12.49 11.80
CA PRO A 90 -0.68 -12.00 12.63
C PRO A 90 -0.05 -10.69 12.12
N VAL A 91 -0.20 -10.39 10.82
CA VAL A 91 0.28 -9.14 10.22
C VAL A 91 -0.77 -8.05 10.39
N LEU A 92 -2.04 -8.35 10.12
CA LEU A 92 -3.16 -7.41 10.30
C LEU A 92 -3.27 -6.92 11.75
N GLU A 93 -3.04 -7.80 12.75
CA GLU A 93 -3.03 -7.42 14.17
C GLU A 93 -1.86 -6.49 14.56
N LYS A 94 -0.78 -6.45 13.78
CA LYS A 94 0.40 -5.60 14.02
C LYS A 94 0.39 -4.30 13.23
N ILE A 95 -0.47 -4.20 12.22
CA ILE A 95 -0.65 -2.97 11.45
C ILE A 95 -1.55 -2.05 12.26
N ASP A 96 -1.14 -0.80 12.40
CA ASP A 96 -1.96 0.21 13.05
C ASP A 96 -3.05 0.71 12.08
N GLU A 97 -4.19 1.11 12.62
CA GLU A 97 -5.28 1.70 11.83
C GLU A 97 -5.45 3.19 12.17
N GLU A 98 -5.55 4.02 11.15
CA GLU A 98 -5.94 5.42 11.26
C GLU A 98 -7.36 5.61 10.72
N TYR A 99 -8.32 5.75 11.64
CA TYR A 99 -9.69 6.06 11.29
C TYR A 99 -9.86 7.56 11.00
N VAL A 100 -10.15 7.89 9.74
CA VAL A 100 -10.52 9.25 9.33
C VAL A 100 -12.03 9.31 9.12
N SER A 101 -12.71 10.12 9.94
CA SER A 101 -14.17 10.26 9.86
C SER A 101 -14.60 10.86 8.53
N LYS A 102 -15.80 10.47 8.06
CA LYS A 102 -16.44 11.08 6.88
C LYS A 102 -16.50 12.60 6.97
N THR A 103 -16.82 13.15 8.14
CA THR A 103 -16.89 14.61 8.35
C THR A 103 -15.54 15.27 8.12
N ASN A 104 -14.45 14.65 8.59
CA ASN A 104 -13.10 15.16 8.32
C ASN A 104 -12.77 15.08 6.84
N LEU A 105 -13.08 13.95 6.18
CA LEU A 105 -12.83 13.78 4.74
C LEU A 105 -13.59 14.81 3.90
N LEU A 106 -14.84 15.12 4.23
CA LEU A 106 -15.67 16.11 3.54
C LEU A 106 -15.10 17.54 3.63
N ASN A 107 -14.25 17.81 4.61
CA ASN A 107 -13.60 19.11 4.80
C ASN A 107 -12.26 19.23 4.05
N GLU A 108 -11.74 18.15 3.48
CA GLU A 108 -10.50 18.17 2.70
C GLU A 108 -10.79 18.64 1.27
N THR A 109 -10.07 19.68 0.82
CA THR A 109 -10.22 20.22 -0.55
C THR A 109 -9.86 19.20 -1.64
N GLU A 110 -9.02 18.26 -1.24
CA GLU A 110 -8.51 17.10 -1.94
C GLU A 110 -9.62 16.10 -2.29
N LEU A 111 -10.69 16.00 -1.49
CA LEU A 111 -11.73 14.97 -1.65
C LEU A 111 -12.37 14.95 -3.03
N ILE A 112 -12.65 16.13 -3.60
CA ILE A 112 -13.29 16.24 -4.92
C ILE A 112 -12.41 15.65 -6.03
N LYS A 113 -11.08 15.67 -5.85
CA LYS A 113 -10.12 15.21 -6.85
C LYS A 113 -9.72 13.75 -6.64
N PHE A 114 -9.69 13.28 -5.38
CA PHE A 114 -9.16 11.97 -4.99
C PHE A 114 -10.23 10.93 -4.68
N GLY A 115 -11.43 11.37 -4.32
CA GLY A 115 -12.38 10.47 -3.67
C GLY A 115 -11.93 10.06 -2.26
N PHE A 116 -12.74 9.23 -1.61
CA PHE A 116 -12.62 8.97 -0.18
C PHE A 116 -11.36 8.17 0.20
N THR A 117 -10.99 7.15 -0.57
CA THR A 117 -9.83 6.30 -0.26
C THR A 117 -8.54 7.11 -0.25
N ASP A 118 -8.21 7.74 -1.37
CA ASP A 118 -6.99 8.52 -1.54
C ASP A 118 -6.94 9.72 -0.58
N THR A 119 -8.08 10.37 -0.32
CA THR A 119 -8.15 11.45 0.70
C THR A 119 -7.85 10.91 2.10
N SER A 120 -8.37 9.73 2.45
CA SER A 120 -8.07 9.10 3.74
C SER A 120 -6.59 8.78 3.89
N ILE A 121 -5.92 8.34 2.82
CA ILE A 121 -4.47 8.09 2.78
C ILE A 121 -3.70 9.38 3.05
N VAL A 122 -4.04 10.47 2.36
CA VAL A 122 -3.40 11.77 2.53
C VAL A 122 -3.56 12.30 3.95
N VAL A 123 -4.77 12.24 4.51
CA VAL A 123 -5.04 12.68 5.89
C VAL A 123 -4.28 11.83 6.90
N ALA A 124 -4.27 10.50 6.74
CA ALA A 124 -3.53 9.59 7.60
C ALA A 124 -2.02 9.85 7.54
N ALA A 125 -1.48 10.07 6.34
CA ALA A 125 -0.07 10.42 6.14
C ALA A 125 0.29 11.74 6.82
N ARG A 126 -0.53 12.78 6.65
CA ARG A 126 -0.32 14.09 7.28
C ARG A 126 -0.31 13.98 8.80
N LYS A 127 -1.30 13.30 9.38
CA LYS A 127 -1.42 13.12 10.84
C LYS A 127 -0.26 12.35 11.45
N ASN A 128 0.27 11.36 10.73
CA ASN A 128 1.31 10.45 11.23
C ASN A 128 2.72 10.78 10.72
N ASN A 129 2.90 11.90 10.02
CA ASN A 129 4.13 12.23 9.30
C ASN A 129 4.64 11.05 8.45
N GLY A 130 3.70 10.36 7.82
CA GLY A 130 3.89 9.10 7.12
C GLY A 130 4.34 9.28 5.67
N LEU A 131 4.98 8.24 5.14
CA LEU A 131 5.29 8.11 3.73
C LEU A 131 4.17 7.36 3.02
N VAL A 132 3.50 7.99 2.06
CA VAL A 132 2.55 7.31 1.19
C VAL A 132 3.31 6.37 0.25
N LEU A 133 2.90 5.10 0.22
CA LEU A 133 3.42 4.09 -0.70
C LEU A 133 2.32 3.71 -1.67
N THR A 134 2.49 4.00 -2.96
CA THR A 134 1.45 3.76 -3.97
C THR A 134 2.03 3.25 -5.28
N ASP A 135 1.17 2.60 -6.07
CA ASP A 135 1.43 2.22 -7.47
C ASP A 135 0.51 3.00 -8.44
N ASP A 136 -0.08 4.09 -7.95
CA ASP A 136 -0.95 4.99 -8.70
C ASP A 136 -0.23 6.33 -8.94
N PHE A 137 0.08 6.61 -10.20
CA PHE A 137 0.74 7.85 -10.60
C PHE A 137 -0.09 9.11 -10.26
N PRO A 138 -1.42 9.16 -10.48
CA PRO A 138 -2.25 10.27 -10.02
C PRO A 138 -2.10 10.58 -8.52
N LEU A 139 -2.23 9.59 -7.63
CA LEU A 139 -2.08 9.77 -6.18
C LEU A 139 -0.65 10.20 -5.83
N PHE A 140 0.35 9.55 -6.40
CA PHE A 140 1.76 9.91 -6.19
C PHE A 140 2.05 11.36 -6.60
N GLY A 141 1.63 11.75 -7.80
CA GLY A 141 1.84 13.09 -8.34
C GLY A 141 1.14 14.15 -7.50
N MET A 142 -0.06 13.87 -7.00
CA MET A 142 -0.70 14.79 -6.07
C MET A 142 0.06 14.91 -4.77
N CYS A 143 0.42 13.79 -4.12
CA CYS A 143 1.12 13.85 -2.84
C CYS A 143 2.32 14.78 -2.92
N LYS A 144 3.10 14.68 -4.00
CA LYS A 144 4.21 15.60 -4.29
C LYS A 144 3.74 17.07 -4.41
N LYS A 145 2.66 17.33 -5.15
CA LYS A 145 2.09 18.67 -5.33
C LYS A 145 1.64 19.33 -4.02
N ILE A 146 1.10 18.56 -3.07
CA ILE A 146 0.63 19.08 -1.77
C ILE A 146 1.65 18.91 -0.64
N GLY A 147 2.90 18.54 -0.96
CA GLY A 147 3.99 18.44 0.02
C GLY A 147 3.91 17.22 0.94
N ILE A 148 3.13 16.19 0.60
CA ILE A 148 3.10 14.91 1.29
C ILE A 148 4.23 14.01 0.77
N ASN A 149 4.98 13.41 1.70
CA ASN A 149 6.00 12.43 1.34
C ASN A 149 5.33 11.21 0.71
N ALA A 150 5.70 10.91 -0.54
CA ALA A 150 5.23 9.73 -1.26
C ALA A 150 6.37 9.06 -2.02
N VAL A 151 6.28 7.74 -2.14
CA VAL A 151 7.13 6.89 -2.97
C VAL A 151 6.24 6.06 -3.90
N HIS A 152 6.57 6.05 -5.19
CA HIS A 152 5.91 5.17 -6.15
C HIS A 152 6.60 3.80 -6.16
N MET A 153 5.86 2.71 -6.40
CA MET A 153 6.43 1.35 -6.48
C MET A 153 7.63 1.26 -7.43
N ASN A 154 7.56 1.86 -8.61
CA ASN A 154 8.71 1.94 -9.54
C ASN A 154 10.01 2.47 -8.92
N GLU A 155 9.94 3.40 -7.95
CA GLU A 155 11.13 3.91 -7.26
C GLU A 155 11.75 2.86 -6.31
N ILE A 156 10.94 1.93 -5.80
CA ILE A 156 11.40 0.78 -5.02
C ILE A 156 11.98 -0.28 -5.96
N LEU A 157 11.28 -0.56 -7.06
CA LEU A 157 11.68 -1.64 -7.98
C LEU A 157 12.94 -1.29 -8.79
N SER A 158 13.25 -0.01 -9.00
CA SER A 158 14.49 0.41 -9.67
C SER A 158 15.75 0.05 -8.88
N THR A 159 15.66 -0.28 -7.60
CA THR A 159 16.83 -0.78 -6.85
C THR A 159 17.34 -2.13 -7.36
N LYS A 160 16.55 -2.86 -8.16
CA LYS A 160 16.98 -4.07 -8.88
C LYS A 160 18.21 -3.83 -9.75
N GLU A 161 18.25 -2.68 -10.42
CA GLU A 161 19.29 -2.35 -11.40
C GLU A 161 20.64 -2.05 -10.75
N ILE A 162 20.67 -1.74 -9.45
CA ILE A 162 21.88 -1.38 -8.70
C ILE A 162 22.68 -2.62 -8.28
N PHE A 163 22.03 -3.79 -8.16
CA PHE A 163 22.66 -5.05 -7.73
C PHE A 163 22.91 -6.04 -8.89
N GLN A 164 22.61 -5.64 -10.13
CA GLN A 164 22.88 -6.43 -11.34
C GLN A 164 24.07 -5.89 -12.17
N LYS A 165 24.86 -4.98 -11.61
CA LYS A 165 26.18 -4.55 -12.12
C LYS A 165 27.26 -4.96 -11.13
#